data_AF-A0A4U7F130-F1
#
_entry.id   AF-A0A4U7F130-F1
#
_cell.length_a   1.000
_cell.length_b   1.000
_cell.length_c   1.000
_cell.angle_alpha   90.00
_cell.angle_beta   90.00
_cell.angle_gamma   90.00
#
_symmetry.space_group_name_H-M   'P 1'
#
loop_
_entity.id
_entity.type
_entity.pdbx_description
1 polymer ?
#
loop_
_entity_poly.entity_id
_entity_poly.type
_entity_poly.pdbx_seq_one_letter_code
_entity_poly.pdbx_strand_id
1 'polypeptide(L)'
;MGSCIICGVDVDGGGRICESHQEDVAFDFRGNSPNQLVPSRFYRGVVDGYAEFGVFIDLAPGVTGLLHRSELDRRLDSLDWEPGDDVFVQVKGVRDNGNIDLAWSIRQADREFRGVLVQDGDTEHLPEEIDGEDGSDGDAADRDEPAETESKEADSAASDASESEPADADDAGETSEATDAGAETSEAAASDAVSDGVDDDSQSDDGDDSQSDDDAGAESDDLEDERERVEIGTLSEAIGESIRIDGEVVGVRQTGGPTVFEIGDETGVVDVAAFVEPGVRAHPNVEVGDAVRIDGDVESHRGDVQVESEALVLLDGDEAEAVRRRLAEALTDEARPDGLQPLAGDEAVAELTDGLLDAAEALRRAVLESRPIVVRHPATADGYVAGAAVERAVLPLIREEHAKSDAEYHYFTRRPLEDPVYDMDAATNDATRMLQDRDRHDEKLPLFLLVGTGSTVESADGIDLLSVYGVDAVVVDAEVADAETREAVDTLVSPEIDGVDANLSTGALVASLASAVNDEVRADLRHLPAVSYWDDAPDRYVDLARDAGYDAERVVPVAHR
;
A
#
# COMPACT_ATOMS: atom_id res chain seq x y z
N MET A 1 30.12 15.96 -6.84
CA MET A 1 29.29 14.82 -6.44
C MET A 1 28.27 14.59 -7.55
N GLY A 2 27.72 13.39 -7.68
CA GLY A 2 26.41 13.23 -8.31
C GLY A 2 25.36 13.17 -7.20
N SER A 3 24.09 13.47 -7.50
CA SER A 3 22.97 13.18 -6.60
C SER A 3 22.18 11.98 -7.15
N CYS A 4 21.45 11.29 -6.28
CA CYS A 4 20.50 10.27 -6.69
C CYS A 4 19.31 10.93 -7.41
N ILE A 5 18.96 10.45 -8.60
CA ILE A 5 17.81 10.98 -9.37
C ILE A 5 16.45 10.69 -8.73
N ILE A 6 16.37 9.75 -7.77
CA ILE A 6 15.14 9.38 -7.05
C ILE A 6 15.03 10.14 -5.73
N CYS A 7 16.04 10.05 -4.85
CA CYS A 7 15.99 10.61 -3.49
C CYS A 7 16.92 11.81 -3.22
N GLY A 8 17.62 12.34 -4.22
CA GLY A 8 18.49 13.51 -4.10
C GLY A 8 19.80 13.32 -3.33
N VAL A 9 19.96 12.25 -2.55
CA VAL A 9 21.15 11.95 -1.73
C VAL A 9 22.45 11.96 -2.55
N ASP A 10 23.52 12.57 -2.01
CA ASP A 10 24.85 12.60 -2.63
C ASP A 10 25.38 11.17 -2.87
N VAL A 11 25.84 10.91 -4.10
CA VAL A 11 26.42 9.65 -4.56
C VAL A 11 27.90 9.83 -4.85
N ASP A 12 28.72 8.99 -4.21
CA ASP A 12 30.16 8.95 -4.40
C ASP A 12 30.55 8.48 -5.82
N GLY A 13 31.79 8.74 -6.21
CA GLY A 13 32.32 8.39 -7.55
C GLY A 13 31.72 9.17 -8.73
N GLY A 14 30.58 9.83 -8.56
CA GLY A 14 29.90 10.62 -9.59
C GLY A 14 28.79 9.88 -10.34
N GLY A 15 28.26 8.77 -9.79
CA GLY A 15 27.07 8.08 -10.29
C GLY A 15 25.78 8.92 -10.18
N ARG A 16 24.64 8.33 -10.54
CA ARG A 16 23.32 9.01 -10.49
C ARG A 16 22.27 8.33 -9.62
N ILE A 17 22.59 7.21 -8.98
CA ILE A 17 21.67 6.41 -8.18
C ILE A 17 22.45 5.84 -6.98
N CYS A 18 21.90 5.91 -5.77
CA CYS A 18 22.46 5.27 -4.58
C CYS A 18 22.17 3.75 -4.55
N GLU A 19 22.75 3.00 -3.61
CA GLU A 19 22.63 1.53 -3.60
C GLU A 19 21.18 1.04 -3.42
N SER A 20 20.34 1.75 -2.64
CA SER A 20 18.94 1.38 -2.39
C SER A 20 18.04 1.43 -3.63
N HIS A 21 18.32 2.35 -4.56
CA HIS A 21 17.47 2.62 -5.74
C HIS A 21 18.01 2.01 -7.04
N GLN A 22 19.03 1.13 -6.99
CA GLN A 22 19.56 0.45 -8.19
C GLN A 22 18.52 -0.43 -8.89
N GLU A 23 17.47 -0.85 -8.16
CA GLU A 23 16.40 -1.70 -8.68
C GLU A 23 15.22 -0.91 -9.26
N ASP A 24 15.14 0.40 -8.95
CA ASP A 24 14.04 1.29 -9.31
C ASP A 24 14.30 2.10 -10.60
N VAL A 25 15.41 1.84 -11.29
CA VAL A 25 15.79 2.51 -12.54
C VAL A 25 16.14 1.48 -13.61
N ALA A 26 15.56 1.65 -14.80
CA ALA A 26 15.97 0.92 -15.99
C ALA A 26 17.17 1.60 -16.67
N PHE A 27 18.05 0.79 -17.26
CA PHE A 27 19.24 1.27 -17.95
C PHE A 27 19.17 0.94 -19.46
N ASP A 28 19.26 1.98 -20.29
CA ASP A 28 19.56 1.89 -21.72
C ASP A 28 21.08 1.75 -21.88
N PHE A 29 21.54 0.56 -22.25
CA PHE A 29 22.96 0.25 -22.36
C PHE A 29 23.47 0.50 -23.78
N ARG A 30 24.35 1.48 -23.93
CA ARG A 30 24.96 1.87 -25.22
C ARG A 30 26.43 1.47 -25.35
N GLY A 31 26.93 0.65 -24.42
CA GLY A 31 28.28 0.08 -24.45
C GLY A 31 28.47 -0.99 -25.53
N ASN A 32 29.69 -1.53 -25.62
CA ASN A 32 30.06 -2.49 -26.68
C ASN A 32 30.86 -3.71 -26.15
N SER A 33 30.83 -3.93 -24.85
CA SER A 33 31.54 -5.01 -24.17
C SER A 33 30.71 -5.52 -22.98
N PRO A 34 30.46 -6.83 -22.85
CA PRO A 34 29.74 -7.43 -21.72
C PRO A 34 30.26 -6.97 -20.35
N ASN A 35 31.58 -6.81 -20.21
CA ASN A 35 32.24 -6.45 -18.95
C ASN A 35 31.95 -5.02 -18.45
N GLN A 36 31.14 -4.24 -19.17
CA GLN A 36 30.67 -2.91 -18.75
C GLN A 36 29.29 -2.97 -18.07
N LEU A 37 28.55 -4.08 -18.21
CA LEU A 37 27.29 -4.29 -17.50
C LEU A 37 27.56 -4.46 -16.00
N VAL A 38 26.78 -3.78 -15.17
CA VAL A 38 26.89 -3.85 -13.71
C VAL A 38 25.89 -4.90 -13.20
N PRO A 39 26.32 -5.88 -12.38
CA PRO A 39 25.41 -6.87 -11.79
C PRO A 39 24.30 -6.25 -10.93
N SER A 40 23.20 -6.99 -10.78
CA SER A 40 21.96 -6.62 -10.07
C SER A 40 21.15 -5.46 -10.66
N ARG A 41 21.64 -4.79 -11.71
CA ARG A 41 20.88 -3.76 -12.44
C ARG A 41 19.90 -4.33 -13.45
N PHE A 42 18.88 -3.55 -13.75
CA PHE A 42 17.83 -3.83 -14.72
C PHE A 42 18.11 -3.08 -16.03
N TYR A 43 18.26 -3.82 -17.12
CA TYR A 43 18.55 -3.27 -18.44
C TYR A 43 17.38 -3.52 -19.38
N ARG A 44 17.11 -2.57 -20.26
CA ARG A 44 16.26 -2.78 -21.44
C ARG A 44 17.04 -3.61 -22.47
N GLY A 45 16.34 -4.51 -23.15
CA GLY A 45 16.90 -5.29 -24.25
C GLY A 45 15.81 -5.76 -25.21
N VAL A 46 16.23 -6.36 -26.32
CA VAL A 46 15.33 -6.87 -27.37
C VAL A 46 15.45 -8.38 -27.48
N VAL A 47 14.33 -9.10 -27.60
CA VAL A 47 14.32 -10.56 -27.77
C VAL A 47 14.91 -10.96 -29.14
N ASP A 48 16.05 -11.64 -29.16
CA ASP A 48 16.67 -12.20 -30.39
C ASP A 48 16.08 -13.57 -30.74
N GLY A 49 15.81 -14.42 -29.74
CA GLY A 49 15.17 -15.71 -29.98
C GLY A 49 15.21 -16.72 -28.85
N TYR A 50 14.71 -17.92 -29.13
CA TYR A 50 14.39 -18.95 -28.14
C TYR A 50 15.23 -20.23 -28.28
N ALA A 51 15.49 -20.88 -27.15
CA ALA A 51 16.04 -22.23 -27.06
C ALA A 51 15.37 -23.03 -25.93
N GLU A 52 15.49 -24.36 -25.96
CA GLU A 52 14.91 -25.30 -24.98
C GLU A 52 15.29 -25.04 -23.50
N PHE A 53 16.29 -24.18 -23.27
CA PHE A 53 16.84 -23.82 -21.96
C PHE A 53 16.68 -22.33 -21.60
N GLY A 54 16.21 -21.45 -22.49
CA GLY A 54 16.13 -20.02 -22.20
C GLY A 54 15.90 -19.12 -23.42
N VAL A 55 15.84 -17.81 -23.16
CA VAL A 55 15.63 -16.74 -24.15
C VAL A 55 16.92 -15.93 -24.33
N PHE A 56 17.28 -15.62 -25.56
CA PHE A 56 18.39 -14.72 -25.90
C PHE A 56 17.87 -13.30 -26.06
N ILE A 57 18.52 -12.35 -25.38
CA ILE A 57 18.10 -10.95 -25.31
C ILE A 57 19.33 -10.07 -25.59
N ASP A 58 19.25 -9.24 -26.64
CA ASP A 58 20.27 -8.27 -27.03
C ASP A 58 20.12 -6.99 -26.20
N LEU A 59 21.16 -6.66 -25.41
CA LEU A 59 21.20 -5.44 -24.61
C LEU A 59 21.86 -4.28 -25.37
N ALA A 60 22.79 -4.59 -26.27
CA ALA A 60 23.42 -3.65 -27.19
C ALA A 60 24.01 -4.41 -28.40
N PRO A 61 24.38 -3.73 -29.50
CA PRO A 61 24.92 -4.39 -30.70
C PRO A 61 26.17 -5.24 -30.42
N GLY A 62 26.00 -6.56 -30.37
CA GLY A 62 27.05 -7.54 -30.04
C GLY A 62 27.18 -7.86 -28.54
N VAL A 63 26.19 -7.52 -27.72
CA VAL A 63 26.13 -7.76 -26.27
C VAL A 63 24.81 -8.48 -25.94
N THR A 64 24.79 -9.79 -26.20
CA THR A 64 23.63 -10.67 -26.00
C THR A 64 23.74 -11.43 -24.67
N GLY A 65 22.68 -11.43 -23.88
CA GLY A 65 22.56 -12.25 -22.67
C GLY A 65 21.61 -13.43 -22.82
N LEU A 66 21.69 -14.37 -21.88
CA LEU A 66 20.82 -15.54 -21.81
C LEU A 66 19.98 -15.51 -20.53
N LEU A 67 18.66 -15.41 -20.70
CA LEU A 67 17.66 -15.58 -19.65
C LEU A 67 17.31 -17.07 -19.55
N HIS A 68 17.86 -17.76 -18.54
CA HIS A 68 17.66 -19.20 -18.37
C HIS A 68 16.25 -19.51 -17.84
N ARG A 69 15.62 -20.59 -18.31
CA ARG A 69 14.23 -20.97 -17.96
C ARG A 69 13.93 -21.21 -16.48
N SER A 70 14.97 -21.34 -15.64
CA SER A 70 14.85 -21.46 -14.17
C SER A 70 14.96 -20.12 -13.45
N GLU A 71 15.13 -19.04 -14.19
CA GLU A 71 15.18 -17.64 -13.75
C GLU A 71 13.97 -16.84 -14.28
N LEU A 72 12.96 -17.56 -14.80
CA LEU A 72 11.64 -17.06 -15.16
C LEU A 72 10.67 -17.34 -14.01
N ASP A 73 9.83 -16.36 -13.68
CA ASP A 73 8.73 -16.50 -12.72
C ASP A 73 7.54 -17.31 -13.28
N ARG A 74 7.59 -17.65 -14.58
CA ARG A 74 6.53 -18.36 -15.32
C ARG A 74 7.14 -19.45 -16.22
N ARG A 75 6.29 -20.33 -16.78
CA ARG A 75 6.77 -21.31 -17.78
C ARG A 75 7.17 -20.61 -19.07
N LEU A 76 8.22 -21.12 -19.70
CA LEU A 76 8.77 -20.57 -20.94
C LEU A 76 7.76 -20.71 -22.11
N ASP A 77 6.90 -21.73 -22.08
CA ASP A 77 5.80 -21.93 -23.02
C ASP A 77 4.57 -21.01 -22.77
N SER A 78 4.65 -20.11 -21.78
CA SER A 78 3.62 -19.13 -21.42
C SER A 78 4.21 -17.72 -21.28
N LEU A 79 5.15 -17.38 -22.16
CA LEU A 79 5.64 -16.02 -22.41
C LEU A 79 5.05 -15.54 -23.74
N ASP A 80 4.21 -14.52 -23.71
CA ASP A 80 3.63 -13.86 -24.89
C ASP A 80 4.62 -12.86 -25.52
N TRP A 81 5.87 -13.28 -25.71
CA TRP A 81 6.98 -12.48 -26.25
C TRP A 81 7.36 -12.98 -27.65
N GLU A 82 7.48 -12.07 -28.62
CA GLU A 82 7.93 -12.35 -29.98
C GLU A 82 9.39 -11.85 -30.21
N PRO A 83 10.17 -12.48 -31.12
CA PRO A 83 11.50 -11.97 -31.49
C PRO A 83 11.42 -10.58 -32.12
N GLY A 84 11.94 -9.58 -31.42
CA GLY A 84 11.79 -8.16 -31.73
C GLY A 84 11.18 -7.33 -30.61
N ASP A 85 10.60 -7.95 -29.57
CA ASP A 85 9.99 -7.24 -28.45
C ASP A 85 11.02 -6.59 -27.51
N ASP A 86 10.70 -5.38 -27.04
CA ASP A 86 11.37 -4.71 -25.93
C ASP A 86 11.00 -5.37 -24.59
N VAL A 87 12.01 -5.78 -23.82
CA VAL A 87 11.86 -6.48 -22.54
C VAL A 87 12.86 -5.95 -21.51
N PHE A 88 12.57 -6.15 -20.22
CA PHE A 88 13.47 -5.77 -19.13
C PHE A 88 14.02 -7.01 -18.42
N VAL A 89 15.32 -6.97 -18.10
CA VAL A 89 16.04 -8.09 -17.50
C VAL A 89 17.06 -7.62 -16.47
N GLN A 90 17.20 -8.40 -15.38
CA GLN A 90 18.25 -8.17 -14.40
C GLN A 90 19.54 -8.89 -14.86
N VAL A 91 20.68 -8.20 -14.86
CA VAL A 91 21.98 -8.83 -15.11
C VAL A 91 22.47 -9.49 -13.82
N LYS A 92 22.47 -10.83 -13.75
CA LYS A 92 23.06 -11.56 -12.62
C LYS A 92 24.58 -11.53 -12.64
N GLY A 93 25.19 -11.45 -13.83
CA GLY A 93 26.62 -11.21 -13.98
C GLY A 93 27.20 -11.65 -15.32
N VAL A 94 28.49 -11.39 -15.49
CA VAL A 94 29.26 -11.71 -16.71
C VAL A 94 30.29 -12.77 -16.35
N ARG A 95 30.33 -13.87 -17.11
CA ARG A 95 31.26 -14.99 -16.89
C ARG A 95 32.62 -14.73 -17.56
N ASP A 96 33.66 -15.42 -17.09
CA ASP A 96 35.03 -15.35 -17.64
C ASP A 96 35.15 -15.61 -19.16
N ASN A 97 34.14 -16.23 -19.78
CA ASN A 97 34.08 -16.50 -21.21
C ASN A 97 33.34 -15.41 -22.02
N GLY A 98 32.83 -14.36 -21.38
CA GLY A 98 32.08 -13.26 -22.01
C GLY A 98 30.57 -13.47 -22.09
N ASN A 99 30.03 -14.59 -21.61
CA ASN A 99 28.58 -14.81 -21.55
C ASN A 99 27.96 -14.00 -20.40
N ILE A 100 26.78 -13.42 -20.65
CA ILE A 100 25.98 -12.72 -19.65
C ILE A 100 24.84 -13.63 -19.18
N ASP A 101 24.73 -13.83 -17.86
CA ASP A 101 23.57 -14.48 -17.25
C ASP A 101 22.52 -13.42 -16.91
N LEU A 102 21.30 -13.61 -17.41
CA LEU A 102 20.14 -12.77 -17.14
C LEU A 102 19.14 -13.49 -16.24
N ALA A 103 18.39 -12.70 -15.47
CA ALA A 103 17.20 -13.13 -14.74
C ALA A 103 15.99 -12.25 -15.07
N TRP A 104 14.79 -12.77 -14.80
CA TRP A 104 13.54 -12.06 -15.01
C TRP A 104 13.53 -10.74 -14.25
N SER A 105 13.16 -9.65 -14.92
CA SER A 105 12.93 -8.38 -14.23
C SER A 105 11.59 -8.40 -13.51
N ILE A 106 11.58 -7.95 -12.26
CA ILE A 106 10.40 -7.71 -11.42
C ILE A 106 9.41 -6.69 -12.03
N ARG A 107 9.85 -5.95 -13.05
CA ARG A 107 9.14 -4.87 -13.76
C ARG A 107 9.35 -5.06 -15.27
N GLN A 108 8.32 -4.90 -16.10
CA GLN A 108 8.37 -5.19 -17.55
C GLN A 108 7.91 -4.04 -18.45
N ALA A 109 7.57 -2.87 -17.90
CA ALA A 109 7.31 -1.65 -18.67
C ALA A 109 8.14 -0.45 -18.18
N ASP A 110 8.52 0.47 -19.08
CA ASP A 110 9.27 1.70 -18.72
C ASP A 110 8.63 2.46 -17.54
N ARG A 111 7.29 2.53 -17.51
CA ARG A 111 6.48 3.21 -16.46
C ARG A 111 6.57 2.58 -15.06
N GLU A 112 7.08 1.36 -14.95
CA GLU A 112 7.19 0.63 -13.67
C GLU A 112 8.54 0.92 -12.99
N PHE A 113 9.47 1.56 -13.72
CA PHE A 113 10.71 2.13 -13.19
C PHE A 113 10.52 3.63 -12.94
N ARG A 114 11.16 4.13 -11.88
CA ARG A 114 11.06 5.52 -11.41
C ARG A 114 12.01 6.48 -12.15
N GLY A 115 12.79 5.93 -13.08
CA GLY A 115 13.67 6.67 -13.97
C GLY A 115 14.28 5.76 -15.01
N VAL A 116 14.87 6.37 -16.03
CA VAL A 116 15.69 5.70 -17.05
C VAL A 116 17.02 6.42 -17.14
N LEU A 117 18.13 5.67 -17.13
CA LEU A 117 19.47 6.21 -17.40
C LEU A 117 20.07 5.60 -18.66
N VAL A 118 20.85 6.40 -19.37
CA VAL A 118 21.71 5.93 -20.46
C VAL A 118 23.09 5.60 -19.88
N GLN A 119 23.49 4.34 -20.00
CA GLN A 119 24.84 3.88 -19.69
C GLN A 119 25.67 3.77 -20.98
N ASP A 120 26.48 4.79 -21.27
CA ASP A 120 27.48 4.73 -22.33
C ASP A 120 28.80 4.22 -21.75
N GLY A 121 29.04 2.92 -21.96
CA GLY A 121 30.19 2.21 -21.45
C GLY A 121 30.31 2.27 -19.93
N ASP A 122 31.31 3.00 -19.44
CA ASP A 122 31.63 3.14 -18.01
C ASP A 122 31.03 4.44 -17.42
N THR A 123 30.13 5.12 -18.14
CA THR A 123 29.54 6.42 -17.75
C THR A 123 28.02 6.46 -17.82
N GLU A 124 27.41 7.10 -16.82
CA GLU A 124 25.95 7.22 -16.65
C GLU A 124 25.49 8.66 -16.87
N HIS A 125 24.40 8.84 -17.62
CA HIS A 125 23.76 10.13 -17.84
C HIS A 125 22.24 9.98 -18.02
N LEU A 126 21.52 11.07 -17.77
CA LEU A 126 20.11 11.16 -18.16
C LEU A 126 20.01 11.12 -19.70
N PRO A 127 18.90 10.60 -20.27
CA PRO A 127 18.59 10.79 -21.68
C PRO A 127 18.62 12.29 -22.06
N GLU A 128 19.13 12.61 -23.24
CA GLU A 128 19.03 13.97 -23.78
C GLU A 128 17.56 14.26 -24.15
N GLU A 129 16.98 15.32 -23.59
CA GLU A 129 15.64 15.78 -23.97
C GLU A 129 15.64 16.18 -25.45
N ILE A 130 14.64 15.71 -26.21
CA ILE A 130 14.52 16.03 -27.63
C ILE A 130 13.90 17.43 -27.75
N ASP A 131 14.76 18.45 -27.81
CA ASP A 131 14.39 19.84 -28.16
C ASP A 131 13.66 19.86 -29.52
N GLY A 132 12.32 19.89 -29.47
CA GLY A 132 11.43 19.90 -30.62
C GLY A 132 10.30 20.90 -30.43
N GLU A 133 10.42 22.06 -31.06
CA GLU A 133 9.39 23.12 -31.02
C GLU A 133 8.08 22.66 -31.69
N ASP A 134 6.98 22.61 -30.94
CA ASP A 134 5.71 23.21 -31.38
C ASP A 134 4.76 23.41 -30.19
N GLY A 135 4.42 24.67 -29.90
CA GLY A 135 3.48 25.04 -28.84
C GLY A 135 2.12 25.44 -29.40
N SER A 136 1.08 24.65 -29.13
CA SER A 136 -0.32 25.02 -29.39
C SER A 136 -1.27 24.31 -28.43
N ASP A 137 -2.13 25.08 -27.76
CA ASP A 137 -3.40 24.55 -27.23
C ASP A 137 -4.27 24.03 -28.40
N GLY A 138 -5.10 23.00 -28.18
CA GLY A 138 -6.21 22.68 -29.08
C GLY A 138 -6.61 21.20 -29.27
N ASP A 139 -7.48 20.73 -28.37
CA ASP A 139 -8.71 19.96 -28.64
C ASP A 139 -8.73 18.73 -29.60
N ALA A 140 -9.30 17.63 -29.09
CA ALA A 140 -9.98 16.53 -29.80
C ALA A 140 -9.19 15.52 -30.68
N ALA A 141 -9.13 14.28 -30.15
CA ALA A 141 -9.39 12.98 -30.79
C ALA A 141 -9.46 12.85 -32.34
N ASP A 142 -8.83 11.78 -32.88
CA ASP A 142 -9.55 10.52 -33.10
C ASP A 142 -8.65 9.28 -33.35
N ARG A 143 -9.25 8.10 -33.13
CA ARG A 143 -8.91 6.71 -33.56
C ARG A 143 -7.75 6.45 -34.54
N ASP A 144 -7.11 5.28 -34.35
CA ASP A 144 -7.13 4.22 -35.37
C ASP A 144 -7.20 2.81 -34.76
N GLU A 145 -7.69 1.82 -35.52
CA GLU A 145 -7.87 0.40 -35.11
C GLU A 145 -6.95 -0.53 -35.95
N PRO A 146 -6.74 -1.81 -35.56
CA PRO A 146 -5.65 -2.62 -36.12
C PRO A 146 -5.87 -3.08 -37.57
N ALA A 147 -4.78 -3.23 -38.32
CA ALA A 147 -4.79 -3.69 -39.70
C ALA A 147 -4.69 -5.22 -39.81
N GLU A 148 -5.78 -5.88 -40.25
CA GLU A 148 -5.75 -7.30 -40.62
C GLU A 148 -4.77 -7.59 -41.78
N THR A 149 -4.20 -8.81 -41.83
CA THR A 149 -3.62 -9.35 -43.07
C THR A 149 -3.93 -10.85 -43.25
N GLU A 150 -4.78 -11.19 -44.22
CA GLU A 150 -4.99 -12.57 -44.64
C GLU A 150 -3.70 -13.23 -45.15
N SER A 151 -3.53 -14.53 -44.91
CA SER A 151 -2.80 -15.43 -45.81
C SER A 151 -3.41 -16.84 -45.80
N LYS A 152 -3.32 -17.52 -46.95
CA LYS A 152 -4.27 -18.58 -47.35
C LYS A 152 -3.71 -20.01 -47.25
N GLU A 153 -4.65 -20.95 -47.25
CA GLU A 153 -4.49 -22.41 -47.07
C GLU A 153 -3.41 -23.07 -47.94
N ALA A 154 -2.84 -24.16 -47.41
CA ALA A 154 -2.18 -25.21 -48.20
C ALA A 154 -2.54 -26.60 -47.65
N ASP A 155 -3.30 -27.35 -48.44
CA ASP A 155 -3.87 -28.67 -48.11
C ASP A 155 -2.82 -29.80 -48.17
N SER A 156 -2.80 -30.70 -47.18
CA SER A 156 -2.20 -32.04 -47.30
C SER A 156 -2.78 -33.00 -46.24
N ALA A 157 -3.05 -34.25 -46.63
CA ALA A 157 -3.98 -35.11 -45.90
C ALA A 157 -3.39 -36.44 -45.39
N ALA A 158 -3.83 -36.80 -44.18
CA ALA A 158 -4.14 -38.14 -43.66
C ALA A 158 -3.09 -39.28 -43.71
N SER A 159 -2.80 -39.83 -42.52
CA SER A 159 -2.60 -41.28 -42.32
C SER A 159 -3.10 -41.72 -40.94
N ASP A 160 -3.77 -42.87 -40.90
CA ASP A 160 -4.51 -43.43 -39.74
C ASP A 160 -3.81 -44.71 -39.23
N ALA A 161 -3.72 -44.93 -37.92
CA ALA A 161 -3.29 -46.20 -37.30
C ALA A 161 -3.60 -46.34 -35.79
N SER A 162 -4.53 -47.25 -35.48
CA SER A 162 -4.91 -47.89 -34.20
C SER A 162 -3.87 -48.18 -33.10
N GLU A 163 -4.39 -48.16 -31.86
CA GLU A 163 -4.26 -49.15 -30.74
C GLU A 163 -2.87 -49.56 -30.19
N SER A 164 -2.72 -49.51 -28.85
CA SER A 164 -2.71 -50.71 -27.99
C SER A 164 -2.50 -50.40 -26.49
N GLU A 165 -3.32 -51.00 -25.61
CA GLU A 165 -2.97 -51.22 -24.19
C GLU A 165 -1.95 -52.38 -24.06
N PRO A 166 -1.29 -52.55 -22.90
CA PRO A 166 -1.69 -53.67 -22.03
C PRO A 166 -1.62 -53.37 -20.52
N ALA A 167 -2.14 -54.29 -19.70
CA ALA A 167 -2.26 -54.18 -18.24
C ALA A 167 -1.63 -55.35 -17.44
N ASP A 168 -1.49 -55.11 -16.12
CA ASP A 168 -1.50 -56.05 -14.97
C ASP A 168 -0.34 -57.02 -14.63
N ALA A 169 -0.26 -57.33 -13.32
CA ALA A 169 0.37 -58.48 -12.60
C ALA A 169 1.92 -58.58 -12.56
N ASP A 170 2.63 -59.04 -11.50
CA ASP A 170 2.40 -59.48 -10.10
C ASP A 170 3.63 -58.97 -9.26
N ASP A 171 3.93 -59.21 -7.96
CA ASP A 171 3.58 -60.21 -6.90
C ASP A 171 3.79 -59.56 -5.48
N ALA A 172 3.63 -60.29 -4.37
CA ALA A 172 3.42 -59.75 -2.99
C ALA A 172 4.50 -60.06 -1.91
N GLY A 173 4.24 -59.60 -0.66
CA GLY A 173 4.89 -60.03 0.61
C GLY A 173 4.77 -58.97 1.74
N GLU A 174 3.76 -58.95 2.64
CA GLU A 174 3.51 -59.84 3.81
C GLU A 174 4.65 -59.84 4.89
N THR A 175 4.44 -59.82 6.22
CA THR A 175 3.38 -59.48 7.22
C THR A 175 4.13 -59.11 8.55
N SER A 176 3.63 -58.86 9.78
CA SER A 176 2.35 -58.94 10.55
C SER A 176 2.53 -58.05 11.84
N GLU A 177 1.64 -57.82 12.84
CA GLU A 177 0.28 -58.26 13.21
C GLU A 177 -0.36 -57.28 14.27
N ALA A 178 -1.70 -57.34 14.42
CA ALA A 178 -2.62 -57.16 15.58
C ALA A 178 -2.14 -56.70 17.02
N THR A 179 -2.99 -56.24 17.98
CA THR A 179 -4.39 -56.62 18.34
C THR A 179 -5.26 -55.47 18.94
N ASP A 180 -6.54 -55.77 19.23
CA ASP A 180 -7.72 -54.90 19.47
C ASP A 180 -8.24 -54.84 20.95
N ALA A 181 -9.31 -54.03 21.19
CA ALA A 181 -10.18 -53.83 22.37
C ALA A 181 -9.66 -52.89 23.50
N GLY A 182 -10.48 -52.10 24.23
CA GLY A 182 -11.96 -51.98 24.35
C GLY A 182 -12.42 -52.24 25.81
N ALA A 183 -13.44 -51.62 26.42
CA ALA A 183 -14.37 -50.53 26.03
C ALA A 183 -15.18 -50.02 27.29
N GLU A 184 -16.16 -49.12 27.10
CA GLU A 184 -17.38 -48.88 27.95
C GLU A 184 -17.33 -48.18 29.35
N THR A 185 -17.71 -46.89 29.37
CA THR A 185 -18.76 -46.21 30.20
C THR A 185 -18.83 -46.15 31.76
N SER A 186 -19.19 -44.92 32.24
CA SER A 186 -20.26 -44.55 33.22
C SER A 186 -20.03 -44.34 34.75
N GLU A 187 -20.53 -43.16 35.22
CA GLU A 187 -21.24 -42.84 36.49
C GLU A 187 -20.52 -42.92 37.88
N ALA A 188 -20.84 -42.11 38.92
CA ALA A 188 -21.73 -40.93 39.10
C ALA A 188 -21.48 -40.17 40.46
N ALA A 189 -22.18 -39.02 40.65
CA ALA A 189 -22.38 -38.22 41.89
C ALA A 189 -21.15 -37.46 42.47
N ALA A 190 -21.22 -36.22 42.98
CA ALA A 190 -22.22 -35.44 43.76
C ALA A 190 -22.29 -35.84 45.27
N SER A 191 -22.43 -34.95 46.27
CA SER A 191 -22.81 -33.51 46.29
C SER A 191 -22.28 -32.75 47.53
N ASP A 192 -22.72 -31.48 47.67
CA ASP A 192 -22.87 -30.65 48.89
C ASP A 192 -21.79 -29.63 49.33
N ALA A 193 -22.30 -28.55 49.93
CA ALA A 193 -21.59 -27.31 50.28
C ALA A 193 -22.16 -26.65 51.55
N VAL A 194 -21.32 -25.93 52.31
CA VAL A 194 -21.60 -24.93 53.38
C VAL A 194 -20.25 -24.39 53.89
N SER A 195 -20.06 -23.18 54.45
CA SER A 195 -20.86 -21.93 54.49
C SER A 195 -20.05 -20.84 55.24
N ASP A 196 -20.24 -19.56 54.88
CA ASP A 196 -20.16 -18.33 55.72
C ASP A 196 -18.97 -17.99 56.66
N GLY A 197 -18.70 -16.68 56.81
CA GLY A 197 -17.82 -16.08 57.84
C GLY A 197 -16.58 -15.36 57.27
N VAL A 198 -16.53 -14.06 56.94
CA VAL A 198 -17.04 -12.78 57.52
C VAL A 198 -16.10 -12.17 58.58
N ASP A 199 -15.72 -10.90 58.35
CA ASP A 199 -15.02 -9.92 59.22
C ASP A 199 -13.58 -10.23 59.71
N ASP A 200 -12.69 -9.27 60.01
CA ASP A 200 -12.48 -7.86 59.59
C ASP A 200 -11.10 -7.35 60.14
N ASP A 201 -10.69 -6.14 59.75
CA ASP A 201 -9.98 -5.13 60.57
C ASP A 201 -8.42 -5.15 60.72
N SER A 202 -7.82 -4.13 60.08
CA SER A 202 -6.78 -3.19 60.58
C SER A 202 -5.27 -3.51 60.77
N GLN A 203 -4.50 -2.75 59.97
CA GLN A 203 -3.45 -1.76 60.35
C GLN A 203 -1.99 -2.16 60.69
N SER A 204 -1.08 -1.50 59.95
CA SER A 204 0.24 -0.90 60.32
C SER A 204 1.30 -1.69 61.10
N ASP A 205 2.54 -1.71 60.58
CA ASP A 205 3.58 -0.76 61.05
C ASP A 205 4.70 -0.55 60.00
N ASP A 206 5.60 0.42 60.23
CA ASP A 206 6.57 0.98 59.27
C ASP A 206 7.84 0.16 58.94
N GLY A 207 8.36 0.33 57.71
CA GLY A 207 9.71 0.86 57.44
C GLY A 207 10.95 -0.05 57.31
N ASP A 208 11.69 0.11 56.20
CA ASP A 208 13.14 0.40 56.19
C ASP A 208 13.56 1.08 54.86
N ASP A 209 14.67 1.82 54.85
CA ASP A 209 15.14 2.68 53.75
C ASP A 209 15.91 1.93 52.63
N SER A 210 15.94 2.52 51.43
CA SER A 210 17.03 2.35 50.46
C SER A 210 17.13 3.55 49.51
N GLN A 211 18.10 4.43 49.78
CA GLN A 211 18.41 5.60 48.94
C GLN A 211 19.35 5.23 47.80
N SER A 212 19.20 5.87 46.63
CA SER A 212 20.28 6.02 45.65
C SER A 212 20.10 7.28 44.78
N ASP A 213 20.79 8.34 45.20
CA ASP A 213 21.44 9.38 44.39
C ASP A 213 20.64 10.16 43.33
N ASP A 214 20.24 11.39 43.69
CA ASP A 214 20.08 12.50 42.75
C ASP A 214 21.43 12.89 42.11
N ASP A 215 21.48 13.19 40.80
CA ASP A 215 22.14 14.36 40.20
C ASP A 215 21.92 14.42 38.67
N ALA A 216 20.94 15.22 38.21
CA ALA A 216 20.76 15.59 36.79
C ALA A 216 19.83 16.81 36.60
N GLY A 217 19.94 17.83 37.46
CA GLY A 217 19.10 19.03 37.35
C GLY A 217 19.48 19.91 36.15
N ALA A 218 18.59 20.01 35.15
CA ALA A 218 18.70 20.92 34.02
C ALA A 218 17.44 21.81 33.94
N GLU A 219 17.56 22.98 34.57
CA GLU A 219 16.73 24.20 34.46
C GLU A 219 15.25 24.01 34.06
N SER A 220 14.38 23.90 35.08
CA SER A 220 12.91 23.81 34.97
C SER A 220 12.18 24.99 35.62
N ASP A 221 12.78 26.20 35.56
CA ASP A 221 12.22 27.46 36.08
C ASP A 221 11.98 28.41 34.90
N ASP A 222 10.81 28.34 34.24
CA ASP A 222 10.14 29.45 33.50
C ASP A 222 8.75 29.04 32.91
N LEU A 223 7.97 28.23 33.64
CA LEU A 223 6.55 27.92 33.32
C LEU A 223 5.57 28.54 34.36
N GLU A 224 5.94 29.64 35.03
CA GLU A 224 5.11 30.24 36.09
C GLU A 224 3.84 30.97 35.58
N ASP A 225 3.70 31.21 34.27
CA ASP A 225 2.49 31.83 33.70
C ASP A 225 1.37 30.82 33.39
N GLU A 226 0.15 31.13 33.85
CA GLU A 226 -1.11 30.51 33.43
C GLU A 226 -1.52 30.93 31.99
N ARG A 227 -0.61 30.82 31.02
CA ARG A 227 -0.90 31.09 29.59
C ARG A 227 -1.93 30.08 29.07
N GLU A 228 -2.99 30.58 28.46
CA GLU A 228 -4.01 29.78 27.78
C GLU A 228 -3.45 29.28 26.43
N ARG A 229 -3.78 28.05 26.03
CA ARG A 229 -3.30 27.47 24.77
C ARG A 229 -3.95 28.18 23.57
N VAL A 230 -3.15 28.41 22.54
CA VAL A 230 -3.55 28.91 21.23
C VAL A 230 -3.44 27.78 20.19
N GLU A 231 -4.24 27.84 19.13
CA GLU A 231 -4.21 26.90 17.99
C GLU A 231 -3.31 27.45 16.87
N ILE A 232 -2.46 26.61 16.26
CA ILE A 232 -1.46 27.03 15.26
C ILE A 232 -2.05 27.81 14.08
N GLY A 233 -3.22 27.41 13.57
CA GLY A 233 -3.92 28.09 12.47
C GLY A 233 -4.31 29.53 12.79
N THR A 234 -4.40 29.91 14.06
CA THR A 234 -4.73 31.27 14.52
C THR A 234 -3.52 32.19 14.69
N LEU A 235 -2.29 31.65 14.70
CA LEU A 235 -1.06 32.42 15.00
C LEU A 235 -0.82 33.59 14.04
N SER A 236 -1.33 33.51 12.81
CA SER A 236 -1.26 34.62 11.85
C SER A 236 -1.99 35.90 12.29
N GLU A 237 -2.95 35.81 13.22
CA GLU A 237 -3.62 36.95 13.84
C GLU A 237 -2.89 37.48 15.10
N ALA A 238 -2.01 36.66 15.70
CA ALA A 238 -1.34 36.90 16.99
C ALA A 238 0.13 37.38 16.85
N ILE A 239 0.55 37.87 15.68
CA ILE A 239 1.94 38.27 15.42
C ILE A 239 2.38 39.43 16.35
N GLY A 240 3.40 39.18 17.15
CA GLY A 240 3.92 40.09 18.19
C GLY A 240 3.32 39.85 19.58
N GLU A 241 2.60 38.74 19.79
CA GLU A 241 2.09 38.30 21.09
C GLU A 241 2.82 37.03 21.57
N SER A 242 2.97 36.89 22.89
CA SER A 242 3.58 35.73 23.55
C SER A 242 2.50 34.67 23.81
N ILE A 243 2.68 33.47 23.29
CA ILE A 243 1.67 32.40 23.25
C ILE A 243 2.14 31.11 23.96
N ARG A 244 1.23 30.16 24.08
CA ARG A 244 1.48 28.75 24.44
C ARG A 244 0.83 27.85 23.39
N ILE A 245 1.59 26.92 22.83
CA ILE A 245 1.06 25.84 21.97
C ILE A 245 1.40 24.47 22.56
N ASP A 246 0.47 23.53 22.42
CA ASP A 246 0.70 22.11 22.70
C ASP A 246 0.48 21.33 21.38
N GLY A 247 1.47 20.55 20.94
CA GLY A 247 1.47 19.87 19.64
C GLY A 247 2.51 18.73 19.57
N GLU A 248 2.66 18.11 18.40
CA GLU A 248 3.63 17.04 18.14
C GLU A 248 4.76 17.53 17.23
N VAL A 249 5.99 17.08 17.49
CA VAL A 249 7.16 17.40 16.66
C VAL A 249 7.12 16.57 15.37
N VAL A 250 6.77 17.20 14.25
CA VAL A 250 6.72 16.54 12.92
C VAL A 250 8.04 16.64 12.16
N GLY A 251 8.96 17.52 12.57
CA GLY A 251 10.27 17.68 11.92
C GLY A 251 11.30 18.41 12.78
N VAL A 252 12.59 18.13 12.57
CA VAL A 252 13.70 18.79 13.29
C VAL A 252 14.82 19.16 12.32
N ARG A 253 15.12 20.46 12.22
CA ARG A 253 16.11 21.04 11.28
C ARG A 253 17.16 21.86 12.03
N GLN A 254 18.37 21.32 12.20
CA GLN A 254 19.48 22.07 12.78
C GLN A 254 20.06 23.05 11.75
N THR A 255 20.06 24.35 12.08
CA THR A 255 20.64 25.39 11.21
C THR A 255 22.03 25.83 11.70
N GLY A 256 22.67 26.79 11.00
CA GLY A 256 23.88 27.47 11.49
C GLY A 256 23.64 28.47 12.64
N GLY A 257 22.40 28.65 13.08
CA GLY A 257 21.98 29.48 14.20
C GLY A 257 21.11 28.67 15.18
N PRO A 258 19.78 28.89 15.23
CA PRO A 258 18.87 28.10 16.06
C PRO A 258 18.68 26.67 15.54
N THR A 259 18.12 25.82 16.41
CA THR A 259 17.45 24.58 15.99
C THR A 259 16.01 24.95 15.66
N VAL A 260 15.50 24.51 14.51
CA VAL A 260 14.11 24.71 14.12
C VAL A 260 13.37 23.38 14.27
N PHE A 261 12.25 23.40 14.99
CA PHE A 261 11.32 22.29 15.13
C PHE A 261 10.06 22.61 14.34
N GLU A 262 9.61 21.70 13.49
CA GLU A 262 8.27 21.78 12.89
C GLU A 262 7.30 21.12 13.86
N ILE A 263 6.32 21.89 14.32
CA ILE A 263 5.34 21.46 15.33
C ILE A 263 3.96 21.46 14.69
N GLY A 264 3.25 20.34 14.78
CA GLY A 264 1.88 20.19 14.33
C GLY A 264 0.87 20.17 15.49
N ASP A 265 -0.29 20.79 15.28
CA ASP A 265 -1.49 20.60 16.11
C ASP A 265 -2.72 20.31 15.24
N GLU A 266 -3.90 20.19 15.84
CA GLU A 266 -5.17 19.93 15.15
C GLU A 266 -5.59 20.98 14.09
N THR A 267 -4.83 22.07 13.90
CA THR A 267 -5.13 23.16 12.97
C THR A 267 -4.01 23.49 11.97
N GLY A 268 -2.83 22.85 12.07
CA GLY A 268 -1.74 23.04 11.12
C GLY A 268 -0.34 22.87 11.72
N VAL A 269 0.69 23.27 10.95
CA VAL A 269 2.12 23.14 11.30
C VAL A 269 2.80 24.50 11.32
N VAL A 270 3.73 24.73 12.27
CA VAL A 270 4.54 25.95 12.37
C VAL A 270 6.03 25.64 12.62
N ASP A 271 6.93 26.46 12.04
CA ASP A 271 8.36 26.46 12.37
C ASP A 271 8.57 27.17 13.74
N VAL A 272 9.18 26.46 14.68
CA VAL A 272 9.54 26.95 16.02
C VAL A 272 11.06 26.99 16.15
N ALA A 273 11.62 28.18 16.32
CA ALA A 273 13.06 28.40 16.47
C ALA A 273 13.46 28.43 17.95
N ALA A 274 14.28 27.47 18.38
CA ALA A 274 14.90 27.44 19.70
C ALA A 274 16.41 27.74 19.59
N PHE A 275 16.91 28.71 20.36
CA PHE A 275 18.30 29.16 20.32
C PHE A 275 18.99 29.05 21.68
N VAL A 276 20.15 28.37 21.72
CA VAL A 276 21.01 28.27 22.91
C VAL A 276 22.38 28.89 22.63
N GLU A 277 23.18 28.27 21.76
CA GLU A 277 24.43 28.82 21.24
C GLU A 277 24.59 28.46 19.74
N PRO A 278 25.33 29.26 18.94
CA PRO A 278 25.47 29.01 17.50
C PRO A 278 26.10 27.65 17.19
N GLY A 279 25.33 26.77 16.56
CA GLY A 279 25.76 25.40 16.21
C GLY A 279 25.57 24.35 17.32
N VAL A 280 24.92 24.70 18.43
CA VAL A 280 24.46 23.75 19.46
C VAL A 280 22.99 23.37 19.18
N ARG A 281 22.64 22.09 19.27
CA ARG A 281 21.24 21.64 19.19
C ARG A 281 20.52 22.04 20.48
N ALA A 282 19.47 22.85 20.37
CA ALA A 282 18.54 23.08 21.47
C ALA A 282 17.69 21.82 21.69
N HIS A 283 17.25 21.57 22.93
CA HIS A 283 16.43 20.41 23.33
C HIS A 283 16.89 19.09 22.68
N PRO A 284 18.12 18.61 22.97
CA PRO A 284 18.72 17.47 22.27
C PRO A 284 18.01 16.13 22.51
N ASN A 285 17.14 16.06 23.52
CA ASN A 285 16.32 14.89 23.86
C ASN A 285 14.97 14.85 23.13
N VAL A 286 14.62 15.90 22.36
CA VAL A 286 13.33 16.03 21.67
C VAL A 286 13.49 15.61 20.22
N GLU A 287 12.78 14.56 19.82
CA GLU A 287 12.82 13.90 18.52
C GLU A 287 11.47 13.99 17.79
N VAL A 288 11.35 13.39 16.61
CA VAL A 288 10.10 13.41 15.82
C VAL A 288 9.10 12.42 16.42
N GLY A 289 7.84 12.83 16.60
CA GLY A 289 6.79 12.08 17.31
C GLY A 289 6.67 12.40 18.80
N ASP A 290 7.51 13.29 19.34
CA ASP A 290 7.35 13.78 20.72
C ASP A 290 6.21 14.80 20.83
N ALA A 291 5.35 14.61 21.83
CA ALA A 291 4.38 15.63 22.23
C ALA A 291 5.10 16.68 23.07
N VAL A 292 4.91 17.97 22.74
CA VAL A 292 5.61 19.09 23.39
C VAL A 292 4.66 20.24 23.72
N ARG A 293 5.00 20.98 24.77
CA ARG A 293 4.46 22.30 25.09
C ARG A 293 5.54 23.35 24.85
N ILE A 294 5.18 24.41 24.14
CA ILE A 294 6.08 25.50 23.79
C ILE A 294 5.45 26.82 24.22
N ASP A 295 6.21 27.59 24.97
CA ASP A 295 5.95 29.00 25.26
C ASP A 295 6.92 29.85 24.42
N GLY A 296 6.41 30.88 23.75
CA GLY A 296 7.23 31.68 22.83
C GLY A 296 6.50 32.87 22.21
N ASP A 297 7.27 33.75 21.57
CA ASP A 297 6.76 34.94 20.85
C ASP A 297 6.48 34.60 19.38
N VAL A 298 5.33 35.06 18.85
CA VAL A 298 5.00 34.90 17.43
C VAL A 298 5.66 36.01 16.59
N GLU A 299 6.59 35.64 15.72
CA GLU A 299 7.22 36.53 14.73
C GLU A 299 6.73 36.23 13.30
N SER A 300 7.09 37.09 12.34
CA SER A 300 6.96 36.79 10.91
C SER A 300 8.32 36.78 10.23
N HIS A 301 8.75 35.58 9.81
CA HIS A 301 10.01 35.39 9.10
C HIS A 301 9.75 35.33 7.59
N ARG A 302 10.32 36.28 6.83
CA ARG A 302 10.21 36.40 5.34
C ARG A 302 8.80 36.61 4.75
N GLY A 303 7.75 36.47 5.55
CA GLY A 303 6.34 36.55 5.15
C GLY A 303 5.50 35.44 5.79
N ASP A 304 6.17 34.37 6.23
CA ASP A 304 5.63 33.21 6.91
C ASP A 304 5.52 33.47 8.43
N VAL A 305 4.77 32.64 9.16
CA VAL A 305 4.64 32.72 10.63
C VAL A 305 5.66 31.78 11.29
N GLN A 306 6.32 32.25 12.34
CA GLN A 306 7.34 31.50 13.07
C GLN A 306 7.21 31.81 14.57
N VAL A 307 7.45 30.84 15.46
CA VAL A 307 7.56 31.09 16.90
C VAL A 307 9.03 31.16 17.29
N GLU A 308 9.46 32.16 18.06
CA GLU A 308 10.73 32.11 18.79
C GLU A 308 10.45 31.54 20.20
N SER A 309 11.06 30.40 20.51
CA SER A 309 10.81 29.67 21.76
C SER A 309 11.49 30.36 22.95
N GLU A 310 10.70 30.73 23.96
CA GLU A 310 11.20 31.02 25.31
C GLU A 310 11.50 29.71 26.05
N ALA A 311 10.54 28.77 26.02
CA ALA A 311 10.65 27.44 26.62
C ALA A 311 10.03 26.36 25.72
N LEU A 312 10.59 25.16 25.75
CA LEU A 312 10.05 23.95 25.11
C LEU A 312 10.21 22.78 26.09
N VAL A 313 9.09 22.14 26.43
CA VAL A 313 9.02 21.03 27.39
C VAL A 313 8.35 19.83 26.73
N LEU A 314 8.98 18.67 26.85
CA LEU A 314 8.41 17.39 26.43
C LEU A 314 7.27 17.01 27.39
N LEU A 315 6.13 16.62 26.83
CA LEU A 315 4.95 16.21 27.58
C LEU A 315 4.96 14.71 27.82
N ASP A 316 4.54 14.30 29.02
CA ASP A 316 4.42 12.91 29.46
C ASP A 316 2.99 12.58 29.89
N GLY A 317 2.65 11.28 29.89
CA GLY A 317 1.38 10.76 30.42
C GLY A 317 0.13 11.43 29.84
N ASP A 318 -0.83 11.75 30.72
CA ASP A 318 -2.15 12.32 30.40
C ASP A 318 -2.08 13.57 29.49
N GLU A 319 -1.04 14.42 29.62
CA GLU A 319 -0.90 15.62 28.78
C GLU A 319 -0.46 15.27 27.35
N ALA A 320 0.46 14.32 27.20
CA ALA A 320 0.89 13.83 25.91
C ALA A 320 -0.22 13.03 25.20
N GLU A 321 -0.99 12.24 25.96
CA GLU A 321 -2.17 11.54 25.45
C GLU A 321 -3.27 12.53 25.02
N ALA A 322 -3.46 13.64 25.74
CA ALA A 322 -4.39 14.69 25.34
C ALA A 322 -3.99 15.37 24.01
N VAL A 323 -2.70 15.59 23.74
CA VAL A 323 -2.21 16.12 22.45
C VAL A 323 -2.46 15.11 21.32
N ARG A 324 -1.98 13.87 21.46
CA ARG A 324 -2.14 12.82 20.42
C ARG A 324 -3.60 12.54 20.10
N ARG A 325 -4.47 12.60 21.10
CA ARG A 325 -5.91 12.47 20.90
C ARG A 325 -6.50 13.61 20.07
N ARG A 326 -6.16 14.88 20.32
CA ARG A 326 -6.68 16.00 19.48
C ARG A 326 -6.23 15.86 18.02
N LEU A 327 -4.97 15.47 17.81
CA LEU A 327 -4.43 15.18 16.48
C LEU A 327 -5.21 14.05 15.80
N ALA A 328 -5.45 12.94 16.51
CA ALA A 328 -6.22 11.81 16.00
C ALA A 328 -7.71 12.13 15.76
N GLU A 329 -8.33 12.94 16.63
CA GLU A 329 -9.72 13.41 16.49
C GLU A 329 -9.87 14.32 15.25
N ALA A 330 -8.98 15.29 15.06
CA ALA A 330 -9.00 16.20 13.90
C ALA A 330 -8.70 15.47 12.57
N LEU A 331 -7.71 14.58 12.56
CA LEU A 331 -7.42 13.70 11.43
C LEU A 331 -8.62 12.80 11.06
N THR A 332 -9.42 12.40 12.05
CA THR A 332 -10.65 11.62 11.84
C THR A 332 -11.75 12.49 11.23
N ASP A 333 -11.97 13.71 11.76
CA ASP A 333 -12.92 14.67 11.21
C ASP A 333 -12.57 15.11 9.77
N GLU A 334 -11.27 15.19 9.41
CA GLU A 334 -10.81 15.49 8.04
C GLU A 334 -10.94 14.28 7.10
N ALA A 335 -10.62 13.07 7.58
CA ALA A 335 -10.75 11.82 6.84
C ALA A 335 -12.22 11.44 6.58
N ARG A 336 -13.16 11.85 7.42
CA ARG A 336 -14.57 11.50 7.27
C ARG A 336 -15.22 12.18 6.05
N PRO A 337 -15.90 11.45 5.15
CA PRO A 337 -16.61 12.07 4.03
C PRO A 337 -17.88 12.83 4.45
N ASP A 338 -18.23 13.88 3.71
CA ASP A 338 -19.48 14.66 3.87
C ASP A 338 -20.77 13.80 3.78
N GLY A 339 -20.71 12.66 3.09
CA GLY A 339 -21.81 11.70 2.97
C GLY A 339 -21.77 10.85 1.70
N LEU A 340 -22.48 9.73 1.72
CA LEU A 340 -22.60 8.82 0.57
C LEU A 340 -23.70 9.27 -0.41
N GLN A 341 -23.43 9.20 -1.71
CA GLN A 341 -24.44 9.37 -2.76
C GLN A 341 -24.53 8.10 -3.64
N PRO A 342 -25.30 7.08 -3.23
CA PRO A 342 -25.35 5.78 -3.89
C PRO A 342 -25.47 5.85 -5.42
N LEU A 343 -24.71 5.02 -6.13
CA LEU A 343 -24.81 4.95 -7.59
C LEU A 343 -26.21 4.45 -7.98
N ALA A 344 -26.75 5.03 -9.07
CA ALA A 344 -28.14 4.88 -9.51
C ALA A 344 -29.23 5.23 -8.47
N GLY A 345 -28.88 5.73 -7.28
CA GLY A 345 -29.82 5.92 -6.17
C GLY A 345 -30.30 4.59 -5.56
N ASP A 346 -29.41 3.60 -5.47
CA ASP A 346 -29.74 2.28 -4.93
C ASP A 346 -30.10 2.33 -3.43
N GLU A 347 -31.35 1.97 -3.10
CA GLU A 347 -31.89 1.99 -1.74
C GLU A 347 -31.17 0.98 -0.82
N ALA A 348 -30.69 -0.16 -1.36
CA ALA A 348 -29.96 -1.15 -0.56
C ALA A 348 -28.56 -0.66 -0.16
N VAL A 349 -27.90 0.08 -1.04
CA VAL A 349 -26.62 0.75 -0.72
C VAL A 349 -26.85 1.92 0.25
N ALA A 350 -28.00 2.60 0.17
CA ALA A 350 -28.38 3.65 1.13
C ALA A 350 -28.64 3.11 2.55
N GLU A 351 -29.11 1.86 2.70
CA GLU A 351 -29.23 1.21 4.01
C GLU A 351 -27.87 0.83 4.63
N LEU A 352 -26.81 0.70 3.81
CA LEU A 352 -25.44 0.43 4.24
C LEU A 352 -24.59 1.72 4.41
N THR A 353 -25.22 2.92 4.41
CA THR A 353 -24.51 4.21 4.39
C THR A 353 -23.46 4.37 5.49
N ASP A 354 -23.79 4.02 6.74
CA ASP A 354 -22.93 4.29 7.89
C ASP A 354 -21.60 3.51 7.79
N GLY A 355 -21.67 2.18 7.59
CA GLY A 355 -20.47 1.36 7.40
C GLY A 355 -19.67 1.69 6.13
N LEU A 356 -20.33 2.13 5.06
CA LEU A 356 -19.65 2.62 3.85
C LEU A 356 -18.94 3.97 4.08
N LEU A 357 -19.41 4.80 5.01
CA LEU A 357 -18.71 6.02 5.41
C LEU A 357 -17.52 5.70 6.31
N ASP A 358 -17.67 4.79 7.27
CA ASP A 358 -16.58 4.38 8.16
C ASP A 358 -15.45 3.67 7.36
N ALA A 359 -15.79 2.84 6.38
CA ALA A 359 -14.84 2.24 5.45
C ALA A 359 -14.15 3.28 4.51
N ALA A 360 -14.87 4.35 4.12
CA ALA A 360 -14.29 5.43 3.32
C ALA A 360 -13.39 6.35 4.14
N GLU A 361 -13.76 6.61 5.40
CA GLU A 361 -12.96 7.33 6.39
C GLU A 361 -11.63 6.60 6.65
N ALA A 362 -11.65 5.28 6.87
CA ALA A 362 -10.43 4.48 7.01
C ALA A 362 -9.49 4.60 5.79
N LEU A 363 -10.05 4.59 4.57
CA LEU A 363 -9.26 4.75 3.33
C LEU A 363 -8.69 6.16 3.17
N ARG A 364 -9.47 7.22 3.42
CA ARG A 364 -8.99 8.62 3.37
C ARG A 364 -7.95 8.88 4.45
N ARG A 365 -8.17 8.37 5.67
CA ARG A 365 -7.23 8.44 6.78
C ARG A 365 -5.90 7.78 6.47
N ALA A 366 -5.90 6.60 5.82
CA ALA A 366 -4.66 5.95 5.43
C ALA A 366 -3.83 6.79 4.43
N VAL A 367 -4.47 7.51 3.50
CA VAL A 367 -3.78 8.44 2.60
C VAL A 367 -3.11 9.59 3.37
N LEU A 368 -3.86 10.26 4.27
CA LEU A 368 -3.37 11.35 5.11
C LEU A 368 -2.25 10.88 6.06
N GLU A 369 -2.39 9.70 6.66
CA GLU A 369 -1.37 9.10 7.54
C GLU A 369 -0.10 8.66 6.78
N SER A 370 0.01 8.83 5.46
CA SER A 370 1.11 8.27 4.64
C SER A 370 1.24 6.74 4.79
N ARG A 371 0.09 6.05 4.88
CA ARG A 371 -0.01 4.62 5.16
C ARG A 371 -0.40 3.86 3.90
N PRO A 372 0.38 2.85 3.44
CA PRO A 372 0.05 2.10 2.24
C PRO A 372 -1.30 1.38 2.32
N ILE A 373 -2.04 1.34 1.21
CA ILE A 373 -3.33 0.67 1.09
C ILE A 373 -3.16 -0.56 0.19
N VAL A 374 -3.39 -1.75 0.75
CA VAL A 374 -3.32 -3.02 0.01
C VAL A 374 -4.73 -3.54 -0.25
N VAL A 375 -5.16 -3.50 -1.52
CA VAL A 375 -6.50 -3.96 -1.93
C VAL A 375 -6.44 -5.43 -2.37
N ARG A 376 -7.12 -6.31 -1.64
CA ARG A 376 -7.36 -7.71 -2.01
C ARG A 376 -8.74 -7.87 -2.62
N HIS A 377 -8.83 -8.67 -3.68
CA HIS A 377 -10.09 -9.04 -4.32
C HIS A 377 -9.96 -10.41 -5.01
N PRO A 378 -11.05 -11.20 -5.15
CA PRO A 378 -11.05 -12.39 -6.00
C PRO A 378 -10.68 -12.02 -7.44
N ALA A 379 -10.03 -12.91 -8.19
CA ALA A 379 -9.68 -12.71 -9.61
C ALA A 379 -10.90 -12.78 -10.58
N THR A 380 -12.09 -12.40 -10.13
CA THR A 380 -13.35 -12.36 -10.88
C THR A 380 -13.61 -10.98 -11.50
N ALA A 381 -14.50 -10.89 -12.49
CA ALA A 381 -14.90 -9.60 -13.08
C ALA A 381 -15.42 -8.62 -12.02
N ASP A 382 -16.24 -9.10 -11.06
CA ASP A 382 -16.78 -8.30 -9.95
C ASP A 382 -15.65 -7.76 -9.05
N GLY A 383 -14.69 -8.61 -8.64
CA GLY A 383 -13.54 -8.22 -7.83
C GLY A 383 -12.59 -7.25 -8.54
N TYR A 384 -12.31 -7.48 -9.83
CA TYR A 384 -11.51 -6.54 -10.64
C TYR A 384 -12.21 -5.18 -10.81
N VAL A 385 -13.54 -5.15 -10.96
CA VAL A 385 -14.32 -3.91 -11.02
C VAL A 385 -14.32 -3.19 -9.67
N ALA A 386 -14.52 -3.92 -8.56
CA ALA A 386 -14.44 -3.37 -7.21
C ALA A 386 -13.07 -2.73 -6.94
N GLY A 387 -12.00 -3.47 -7.15
CA GLY A 387 -10.64 -2.97 -6.94
C GLY A 387 -10.27 -1.79 -7.85
N ALA A 388 -10.73 -1.80 -9.11
CA ALA A 388 -10.52 -0.69 -10.05
C ALA A 388 -11.39 0.56 -9.76
N ALA A 389 -12.44 0.43 -8.94
CA ALA A 389 -13.21 1.55 -8.41
C ALA A 389 -12.45 2.24 -7.26
N VAL A 390 -11.92 1.46 -6.31
CA VAL A 390 -11.07 1.97 -5.22
C VAL A 390 -9.81 2.65 -5.79
N GLU A 391 -9.13 1.99 -6.73
CA GLU A 391 -7.96 2.52 -7.43
C GLU A 391 -8.24 3.89 -8.08
N ARG A 392 -9.43 4.08 -8.67
CA ARG A 392 -9.85 5.38 -9.22
C ARG A 392 -10.05 6.46 -8.17
N ALA A 393 -10.58 6.13 -6.99
CA ALA A 393 -10.90 7.11 -5.94
C ALA A 393 -9.68 7.46 -5.07
N VAL A 394 -8.82 6.49 -4.78
CA VAL A 394 -7.69 6.64 -3.85
C VAL A 394 -6.46 7.26 -4.53
N LEU A 395 -6.13 6.89 -5.78
CA LEU A 395 -4.93 7.42 -6.45
C LEU A 395 -4.93 8.95 -6.64
N PRO A 396 -6.04 9.65 -6.96
CA PRO A 396 -6.07 11.11 -6.99
C PRO A 396 -5.68 11.74 -5.65
N LEU A 397 -6.22 11.23 -4.53
CA LEU A 397 -5.92 11.72 -3.19
C LEU A 397 -4.44 11.50 -2.84
N ILE A 398 -3.87 10.34 -3.20
CA ILE A 398 -2.44 10.07 -3.02
C ILE A 398 -1.57 11.07 -3.80
N ARG A 399 -1.95 11.45 -5.02
CA ARG A 399 -1.21 12.44 -5.82
C ARG A 399 -1.32 13.87 -5.29
N GLU A 400 -2.42 14.20 -4.62
CA GLU A 400 -2.64 15.53 -4.03
C GLU A 400 -1.87 15.69 -2.72
N GLU A 401 -1.95 14.69 -1.84
CA GLU A 401 -1.25 14.66 -0.55
C GLU A 401 0.27 14.47 -0.73
N HIS A 402 0.68 13.48 -1.53
CA HIS A 402 2.08 13.06 -1.62
C HIS A 402 2.77 13.61 -2.86
N ALA A 403 3.44 14.75 -2.70
CA ALA A 403 4.16 15.47 -3.76
C ALA A 403 5.35 14.70 -4.43
N LYS A 404 5.56 13.42 -4.13
CA LYS A 404 6.56 12.56 -4.79
C LYS A 404 5.93 11.88 -6.01
N SER A 405 6.60 11.92 -7.16
CA SER A 405 6.10 11.34 -8.42
C SER A 405 5.96 9.81 -8.43
N ASP A 406 6.44 9.12 -7.40
CA ASP A 406 6.37 7.66 -7.20
C ASP A 406 5.46 7.26 -6.02
N ALA A 407 4.76 8.22 -5.39
CA ALA A 407 3.89 7.98 -4.23
C ALA A 407 2.80 6.94 -4.49
N GLU A 408 2.21 6.94 -5.69
CA GLU A 408 1.19 5.97 -6.11
C GLU A 408 1.65 4.51 -5.99
N TYR A 409 2.92 4.24 -6.30
CA TYR A 409 3.50 2.89 -6.26
C TYR A 409 3.70 2.41 -4.82
N HIS A 410 4.04 3.32 -3.91
CA HIS A 410 4.25 3.00 -2.49
C HIS A 410 2.92 2.90 -1.74
N TYR A 411 2.04 3.89 -1.88
CA TYR A 411 0.87 4.03 -1.02
C TYR A 411 -0.38 3.29 -1.53
N PHE A 412 -0.34 2.69 -2.71
CA PHE A 412 -1.42 1.85 -3.21
C PHE A 412 -0.91 0.59 -3.91
N THR A 413 -1.45 -0.58 -3.58
CA THR A 413 -1.22 -1.81 -4.36
C THR A 413 -2.46 -2.69 -4.38
N ARG A 414 -2.91 -3.07 -5.57
CA ARG A 414 -3.97 -4.05 -5.75
C ARG A 414 -3.40 -5.44 -6.03
N ARG A 415 -3.75 -6.44 -5.23
CA ARG A 415 -3.20 -7.81 -5.26
C ARG A 415 -4.35 -8.83 -5.36
N PRO A 416 -4.73 -9.32 -6.56
CA PRO A 416 -5.77 -10.32 -6.71
C PRO A 416 -5.50 -11.62 -5.91
N LEU A 417 -6.56 -12.34 -5.54
CA LEU A 417 -6.55 -13.69 -4.98
C LEU A 417 -7.02 -14.70 -6.04
N GLU A 418 -6.48 -15.92 -6.02
CA GLU A 418 -6.89 -16.98 -6.95
C GLU A 418 -8.27 -17.56 -6.57
N ASP A 419 -8.50 -17.76 -5.28
CA ASP A 419 -9.78 -18.15 -4.67
C ASP A 419 -10.45 -16.96 -3.93
N PRO A 420 -11.77 -16.96 -3.67
CA PRO A 420 -12.47 -15.86 -3.01
C PRO A 420 -12.29 -15.80 -1.48
N VAL A 421 -11.30 -16.49 -0.92
CA VAL A 421 -11.02 -16.56 0.52
C VAL A 421 -9.65 -15.92 0.80
N TYR A 422 -9.55 -15.09 1.85
CA TYR A 422 -8.28 -14.53 2.27
C TYR A 422 -7.58 -15.50 3.24
N ASP A 423 -6.94 -16.52 2.67
CA ASP A 423 -6.39 -17.64 3.41
C ASP A 423 -5.02 -17.36 4.07
N MET A 424 -4.52 -18.36 4.81
CA MET A 424 -3.23 -18.29 5.49
C MET A 424 -2.03 -18.15 4.56
N ASP A 425 -2.09 -18.64 3.32
CA ASP A 425 -1.00 -18.49 2.36
C ASP A 425 -1.01 -17.06 1.78
N ALA A 426 -2.17 -16.49 1.47
CA ALA A 426 -2.31 -15.07 1.10
C ALA A 426 -1.81 -14.15 2.21
N ALA A 427 -2.26 -14.38 3.46
CA ALA A 427 -1.86 -13.59 4.62
C ALA A 427 -0.37 -13.72 4.96
N THR A 428 0.21 -14.92 4.86
CA THR A 428 1.66 -15.12 5.09
C THR A 428 2.50 -14.42 4.02
N ASN A 429 2.05 -14.43 2.75
CA ASN A 429 2.72 -13.72 1.67
C ASN A 429 2.66 -12.19 1.85
N ASP A 430 1.51 -11.66 2.26
CA ASP A 430 1.35 -10.22 2.51
C ASP A 430 2.10 -9.74 3.75
N ALA A 431 2.04 -10.48 4.85
CA ALA A 431 2.84 -10.21 6.05
C ALA A 431 4.35 -10.24 5.74
N THR A 432 4.79 -11.18 4.89
CA THR A 432 6.18 -11.23 4.41
C THR A 432 6.54 -10.00 3.59
N ARG A 433 5.65 -9.51 2.71
CA ARG A 433 5.88 -8.32 1.89
C ARG A 433 5.90 -7.04 2.73
N MET A 434 4.84 -6.75 3.50
CA MET A 434 4.75 -5.50 4.27
C MET A 434 5.90 -5.30 5.27
N LEU A 435 6.46 -6.40 5.81
CA LEU A 435 7.64 -6.33 6.67
C LEU A 435 8.93 -6.08 5.87
N GLN A 436 9.05 -6.60 4.64
CA GLN A 436 10.15 -6.25 3.73
C GLN A 436 10.05 -4.82 3.23
N ASP A 437 8.83 -4.37 2.89
CA ASP A 437 8.54 -3.03 2.38
C ASP A 437 8.88 -1.99 3.47
N ARG A 438 8.45 -2.21 4.73
CA ARG A 438 8.90 -1.42 5.90
C ARG A 438 10.42 -1.46 6.08
N ASP A 439 11.01 -2.66 6.22
CA ASP A 439 12.43 -2.80 6.56
C ASP A 439 13.38 -2.32 5.44
N ARG A 440 12.87 -2.10 4.21
CA ARG A 440 13.62 -1.63 3.03
C ARG A 440 13.34 -0.16 2.66
N HIS A 441 12.10 0.30 2.79
CA HIS A 441 11.64 1.60 2.30
C HIS A 441 11.13 2.54 3.41
N ASP A 442 11.19 2.11 4.68
CA ASP A 442 10.70 2.84 5.87
C ASP A 442 9.17 3.09 5.84
N GLU A 443 8.45 2.24 5.12
CA GLU A 443 7.00 2.31 4.95
C GLU A 443 6.24 1.94 6.24
N LYS A 444 5.17 2.68 6.55
CA LYS A 444 4.23 2.29 7.60
C LYS A 444 3.57 0.95 7.26
N LEU A 445 3.20 0.18 8.28
CA LEU A 445 2.41 -1.04 8.06
C LEU A 445 1.06 -0.67 7.39
N PRO A 446 0.62 -1.41 6.38
CA PRO A 446 -0.49 -1.01 5.52
C PRO A 446 -1.85 -1.05 6.24
N LEU A 447 -2.85 -0.47 5.58
CA LEU A 447 -4.26 -0.80 5.74
C LEU A 447 -4.61 -1.87 4.69
N PHE A 448 -5.25 -2.97 5.11
CA PHE A 448 -5.80 -3.94 4.16
C PHE A 448 -7.27 -3.64 3.87
N LEU A 449 -7.60 -3.56 2.57
CA LEU A 449 -8.98 -3.52 2.10
C LEU A 449 -9.29 -4.83 1.39
N LEU A 450 -10.12 -5.67 2.00
CA LEU A 450 -10.59 -6.94 1.45
C LEU A 450 -11.96 -6.69 0.79
N VAL A 451 -12.06 -6.81 -0.53
CA VAL A 451 -13.33 -6.63 -1.25
C VAL A 451 -13.81 -7.91 -1.91
N GLY A 452 -15.04 -8.33 -1.60
CA GLY A 452 -15.62 -9.61 -2.07
C GLY A 452 -14.89 -10.84 -1.52
N THR A 453 -14.28 -10.68 -0.34
CA THR A 453 -13.47 -11.68 0.38
C THR A 453 -13.21 -11.16 1.80
N GLY A 454 -12.73 -12.01 2.70
CA GLY A 454 -12.43 -11.62 4.09
C GLY A 454 -13.65 -11.61 5.03
N SER A 455 -14.84 -11.95 4.53
CA SER A 455 -16.12 -11.89 5.23
C SER A 455 -16.55 -13.20 5.91
N THR A 456 -15.91 -14.32 5.55
CA THR A 456 -16.22 -15.67 6.05
C THR A 456 -15.24 -16.15 7.12
N VAL A 457 -15.65 -17.12 7.94
CA VAL A 457 -14.78 -17.73 8.96
C VAL A 457 -13.53 -18.40 8.37
N GLU A 458 -13.56 -18.77 7.09
CA GLU A 458 -12.40 -19.33 6.37
C GLU A 458 -11.28 -18.29 6.15
N SER A 459 -11.60 -17.00 6.24
CA SER A 459 -10.63 -15.90 6.17
C SER A 459 -10.13 -15.42 7.54
N ALA A 460 -10.78 -15.83 8.64
CA ALA A 460 -10.53 -15.28 9.98
C ALA A 460 -9.10 -15.56 10.48
N ASP A 461 -8.58 -16.78 10.33
CA ASP A 461 -7.20 -17.13 10.70
C ASP A 461 -6.16 -16.24 9.96
N GLY A 462 -6.43 -15.89 8.69
CA GLY A 462 -5.57 -15.04 7.87
C GLY A 462 -5.61 -13.56 8.25
N ILE A 463 -6.75 -13.09 8.75
CA ILE A 463 -6.94 -11.74 9.28
C ILE A 463 -6.30 -11.63 10.68
N ASP A 464 -6.48 -12.63 11.54
CA ASP A 464 -5.81 -12.72 12.85
C ASP A 464 -4.28 -12.72 12.72
N LEU A 465 -3.74 -13.31 11.65
CA LEU A 465 -2.30 -13.21 11.36
C LEU A 465 -1.85 -11.77 11.10
N LEU A 466 -2.68 -10.92 10.47
CA LEU A 466 -2.38 -9.50 10.27
C LEU A 466 -2.48 -8.72 11.58
N SER A 467 -3.56 -8.90 12.35
CA SER A 467 -3.81 -8.14 13.58
C SER A 467 -2.71 -8.36 14.64
N VAL A 468 -2.08 -9.54 14.67
CA VAL A 468 -0.88 -9.83 15.48
C VAL A 468 0.32 -8.90 15.20
N TYR A 469 0.40 -8.29 14.01
CA TYR A 469 1.42 -7.29 13.66
C TYR A 469 0.99 -5.84 13.93
N GLY A 470 -0.23 -5.60 14.41
CA GLY A 470 -0.82 -4.25 14.51
C GLY A 470 -1.22 -3.71 13.14
N VAL A 471 -1.90 -4.54 12.34
CA VAL A 471 -2.41 -4.22 11.01
C VAL A 471 -3.92 -4.32 11.02
N ASP A 472 -4.56 -3.22 10.63
CA ASP A 472 -6.01 -3.06 10.60
C ASP A 472 -6.58 -3.54 9.25
N ALA A 473 -7.82 -4.02 9.27
CA ALA A 473 -8.48 -4.62 8.11
C ALA A 473 -9.91 -4.10 7.93
N VAL A 474 -10.22 -3.68 6.71
CA VAL A 474 -11.57 -3.27 6.27
C VAL A 474 -12.09 -4.29 5.27
N VAL A 475 -13.26 -4.86 5.54
CA VAL A 475 -13.94 -5.85 4.69
C VAL A 475 -15.19 -5.21 4.07
N VAL A 476 -15.33 -5.32 2.75
CA VAL A 476 -16.52 -4.83 2.03
C VAL A 476 -16.97 -5.89 1.03
N ASP A 477 -18.05 -6.60 1.37
CA ASP A 477 -18.46 -7.81 0.66
C ASP A 477 -19.97 -7.85 0.43
N ALA A 478 -20.39 -8.11 -0.82
CA ALA A 478 -21.80 -8.25 -1.18
C ALA A 478 -22.28 -9.70 -1.30
N GLU A 479 -21.38 -10.69 -1.19
CA GLU A 479 -21.72 -12.11 -1.19
C GLU A 479 -22.03 -12.63 0.23
N VAL A 480 -21.70 -13.89 0.52
CA VAL A 480 -21.99 -14.58 1.79
C VAL A 480 -21.02 -14.13 2.88
N ALA A 481 -21.54 -13.79 4.06
CA ALA A 481 -20.72 -13.28 5.15
C ALA A 481 -21.11 -13.84 6.52
N ASP A 482 -20.13 -14.37 7.26
CA ASP A 482 -20.35 -14.98 8.57
C ASP A 482 -20.37 -13.92 9.67
N ALA A 483 -21.40 -13.94 10.53
CA ALA A 483 -21.55 -12.96 11.61
C ALA A 483 -20.43 -13.05 12.69
N GLU A 484 -19.67 -14.14 12.73
CA GLU A 484 -18.53 -14.35 13.62
C GLU A 484 -17.31 -13.52 13.16
N THR A 485 -17.17 -13.24 11.85
CA THR A 485 -16.06 -12.48 11.27
C THR A 485 -16.03 -11.01 11.72
N ARG A 486 -17.17 -10.45 12.20
CA ARG A 486 -17.24 -9.12 12.82
C ARG A 486 -16.33 -8.97 14.06
N GLU A 487 -15.90 -10.06 14.70
CA GLU A 487 -14.98 -9.99 15.85
C GLU A 487 -13.50 -9.94 15.45
N ALA A 488 -13.16 -10.13 14.17
CA ALA A 488 -11.79 -10.19 13.66
C ALA A 488 -11.33 -8.95 12.86
N VAL A 489 -12.24 -8.02 12.53
CA VAL A 489 -11.94 -6.83 11.69
C VAL A 489 -12.51 -5.53 12.26
N ASP A 490 -11.84 -4.43 11.97
CA ASP A 490 -12.16 -3.09 12.47
C ASP A 490 -13.41 -2.49 11.79
N THR A 491 -13.68 -2.90 10.54
CA THR A 491 -14.87 -2.50 9.79
C THR A 491 -15.27 -3.61 8.83
N LEU A 492 -16.52 -4.09 8.92
CA LEU A 492 -17.10 -5.05 8.00
C LEU A 492 -18.43 -4.52 7.47
N VAL A 493 -18.51 -4.30 6.17
CA VAL A 493 -19.72 -3.87 5.46
C VAL A 493 -20.24 -5.02 4.61
N SER A 494 -21.42 -5.54 4.92
CA SER A 494 -22.06 -6.56 4.09
C SER A 494 -23.60 -6.57 4.20
N PRO A 495 -24.34 -6.75 3.10
CA PRO A 495 -25.79 -6.80 3.11
C PRO A 495 -26.36 -7.89 4.03
N GLU A 496 -25.79 -9.11 4.04
CA GLU A 496 -26.26 -10.21 4.88
C GLU A 496 -26.06 -9.90 6.39
N ILE A 497 -24.92 -9.28 6.69
CA ILE A 497 -24.43 -8.95 8.03
C ILE A 497 -25.26 -7.86 8.71
N ASP A 498 -25.74 -6.88 7.95
CA ASP A 498 -26.60 -5.79 8.41
C ASP A 498 -28.10 -6.03 8.14
N GLY A 499 -28.45 -7.13 7.46
CA GLY A 499 -29.82 -7.62 7.27
C GLY A 499 -30.57 -7.05 6.05
N VAL A 500 -29.84 -6.53 5.07
CA VAL A 500 -30.34 -5.92 3.83
C VAL A 500 -30.55 -6.99 2.75
N ASP A 501 -31.82 -7.38 2.52
CA ASP A 501 -32.21 -8.36 1.49
C ASP A 501 -32.13 -7.75 0.07
N ALA A 502 -30.93 -7.78 -0.53
CA ALA A 502 -30.65 -7.16 -1.82
C ALA A 502 -29.66 -7.95 -2.70
N ASN A 503 -29.95 -8.01 -4.01
CA ASN A 503 -29.02 -8.54 -5.02
C ASN A 503 -27.99 -7.48 -5.42
N LEU A 504 -27.01 -7.24 -4.54
CA LEU A 504 -25.84 -6.40 -4.81
C LEU A 504 -24.67 -7.27 -5.29
N SER A 505 -23.84 -6.74 -6.20
CA SER A 505 -22.50 -7.30 -6.44
C SER A 505 -21.45 -6.46 -5.71
N THR A 506 -20.28 -7.02 -5.43
CA THR A 506 -19.23 -6.33 -4.69
C THR A 506 -18.76 -5.09 -5.46
N GLY A 507 -18.62 -5.18 -6.79
CA GLY A 507 -18.30 -4.05 -7.65
C GLY A 507 -19.36 -2.93 -7.64
N ALA A 508 -20.64 -3.24 -7.40
CA ALA A 508 -21.69 -2.22 -7.27
C ALA A 508 -21.64 -1.52 -5.89
N LEU A 509 -21.41 -2.29 -4.82
CA LEU A 509 -21.22 -1.79 -3.45
C LEU A 509 -19.96 -0.93 -3.35
N VAL A 510 -18.82 -1.45 -3.83
CA VAL A 510 -17.51 -0.81 -3.77
C VAL A 510 -17.36 0.36 -4.75
N ALA A 511 -18.06 0.37 -5.89
CA ALA A 511 -18.14 1.59 -6.71
C ALA A 511 -18.95 2.71 -6.03
N SER A 512 -19.85 2.37 -5.11
CA SER A 512 -20.52 3.37 -4.27
C SER A 512 -19.61 3.84 -3.12
N LEU A 513 -18.89 2.92 -2.44
CA LEU A 513 -17.82 3.25 -1.47
C LEU A 513 -16.80 4.23 -2.06
N ALA A 514 -16.27 3.92 -3.25
CA ALA A 514 -15.31 4.75 -3.96
C ALA A 514 -15.84 6.17 -4.23
N SER A 515 -17.15 6.34 -4.40
CA SER A 515 -17.79 7.65 -4.56
C SER A 515 -18.02 8.43 -3.26
N ALA A 516 -17.76 7.83 -2.09
CA ALA A 516 -17.63 8.52 -0.80
C ALA A 516 -16.15 8.74 -0.41
N VAL A 517 -15.24 7.86 -0.83
CA VAL A 517 -13.79 8.09 -0.71
C VAL A 517 -13.37 9.34 -1.51
N ASN A 518 -13.90 9.50 -2.72
CA ASN A 518 -13.68 10.67 -3.57
C ASN A 518 -14.93 10.91 -4.44
N ASP A 519 -15.62 12.04 -4.26
CA ASP A 519 -16.85 12.33 -5.00
C ASP A 519 -16.59 12.95 -6.38
N GLU A 520 -15.43 13.55 -6.63
CA GLU A 520 -15.05 14.09 -7.95
C GLU A 520 -15.04 12.98 -9.01
N VAL A 521 -14.49 11.81 -8.68
CA VAL A 521 -14.43 10.66 -9.62
C VAL A 521 -15.78 9.95 -9.78
N ARG A 522 -16.83 10.33 -9.03
CA ARG A 522 -18.15 9.71 -9.09
C ARG A 522 -18.76 9.70 -10.49
N ALA A 523 -18.37 10.64 -11.36
CA ALA A 523 -18.78 10.66 -12.76
C ALA A 523 -18.25 9.45 -13.56
N ASP A 524 -17.00 9.04 -13.31
CA ASP A 524 -16.33 7.94 -14.01
C ASP A 524 -16.81 6.58 -13.51
N LEU A 525 -17.11 6.47 -12.22
CA LEU A 525 -17.57 5.23 -11.57
C LEU A 525 -18.95 4.75 -12.08
N ARG A 526 -19.74 5.62 -12.73
CA ARG A 526 -21.14 5.38 -13.14
C ARG A 526 -21.40 4.13 -13.99
N HIS A 527 -20.41 3.63 -14.72
CA HIS A 527 -20.57 2.48 -15.59
C HIS A 527 -20.16 1.14 -14.94
N LEU A 528 -19.41 1.20 -13.83
CA LEU A 528 -18.82 0.03 -13.18
C LEU A 528 -19.87 -0.94 -12.59
N PRO A 529 -20.92 -0.48 -11.85
CA PRO A 529 -21.96 -1.37 -11.29
C PRO A 529 -22.79 -2.17 -12.30
N ALA A 530 -22.64 -1.91 -13.61
CA ALA A 530 -23.34 -2.67 -14.66
C ALA A 530 -22.48 -3.81 -15.23
N VAL A 531 -21.15 -3.68 -15.16
CA VAL A 531 -20.16 -4.68 -15.61
C VAL A 531 -19.93 -5.75 -14.54
N SER A 532 -20.21 -5.41 -13.29
CA SER A 532 -19.89 -6.19 -12.09
C SER A 532 -20.82 -7.39 -11.85
N TYR A 533 -22.01 -7.41 -12.45
CA TYR A 533 -22.92 -8.54 -12.43
C TYR A 533 -22.63 -9.51 -13.58
N TRP A 534 -22.52 -10.81 -13.27
CA TRP A 534 -22.24 -11.86 -14.25
C TRP A 534 -23.37 -12.05 -15.29
N ASP A 535 -24.62 -12.01 -14.82
CA ASP A 535 -25.87 -12.12 -15.59
C ASP A 535 -26.94 -11.24 -14.90
N ASP A 536 -28.03 -10.91 -15.61
CA ASP A 536 -29.22 -10.20 -15.09
C ASP A 536 -28.93 -8.90 -14.28
N ALA A 537 -27.93 -8.12 -14.72
CA ALA A 537 -27.58 -6.82 -14.15
C ALA A 537 -28.80 -5.89 -13.97
N PRO A 538 -29.03 -5.28 -12.78
CA PRO A 538 -30.22 -4.47 -12.52
C PRO A 538 -30.40 -3.30 -13.50
N ASP A 539 -31.63 -3.11 -14.00
CA ASP A 539 -31.99 -2.04 -14.95
C ASP A 539 -31.44 -0.66 -14.55
N ARG A 540 -31.46 -0.34 -13.24
CA ARG A 540 -30.94 0.93 -12.68
C ARG A 540 -29.47 1.19 -13.01
N TYR A 541 -28.65 0.13 -13.03
CA TYR A 541 -27.22 0.22 -13.34
C TYR A 541 -26.97 0.15 -14.85
N VAL A 542 -27.72 -0.66 -15.59
CA VAL A 542 -27.67 -0.69 -17.06
C VAL A 542 -28.07 0.67 -17.66
N ASP A 543 -29.07 1.34 -17.09
CA ASP A 543 -29.48 2.70 -17.46
C ASP A 543 -28.43 3.73 -17.03
N LEU A 544 -27.84 3.63 -15.83
CA LEU A 544 -26.78 4.52 -15.36
C LEU A 544 -25.54 4.48 -16.26
N ALA A 545 -25.14 3.27 -16.71
CA ALA A 545 -24.04 3.05 -17.64
C ALA A 545 -24.37 3.60 -19.04
N ARG A 546 -25.61 3.43 -19.52
CA ARG A 546 -26.06 3.99 -20.81
C ARG A 546 -26.05 5.52 -20.79
N ASP A 547 -26.48 6.14 -19.69
CA ASP A 547 -26.39 7.59 -19.46
C ASP A 547 -24.95 8.08 -19.19
N ALA A 548 -23.97 7.17 -19.14
CA ALA A 548 -22.53 7.46 -19.18
C ALA A 548 -21.89 7.14 -20.55
N GLY A 549 -22.67 6.69 -21.54
CA GLY A 549 -22.21 6.40 -22.91
C GLY A 549 -21.84 4.93 -23.17
N TYR A 550 -22.14 4.01 -22.26
CA TYR A 550 -21.83 2.59 -22.39
C TYR A 550 -23.06 1.79 -22.83
N ASP A 551 -23.04 1.30 -24.06
CA ASP A 551 -24.11 0.47 -24.62
C ASP A 551 -24.22 -0.88 -23.89
N ALA A 552 -25.42 -1.45 -23.75
CA ALA A 552 -25.60 -2.76 -23.11
C ALA A 552 -24.82 -3.88 -23.83
N GLU A 553 -24.67 -3.78 -25.17
CA GLU A 553 -23.83 -4.67 -25.99
C GLU A 553 -22.32 -4.50 -25.75
N ARG A 554 -21.88 -3.54 -24.92
CA ARG A 554 -20.49 -3.37 -24.45
C ARG A 554 -20.30 -3.76 -22.99
N VAL A 555 -21.36 -3.67 -22.18
CA VAL A 555 -21.34 -4.02 -20.75
C VAL A 555 -21.39 -5.54 -20.58
N VAL A 556 -22.40 -6.21 -21.16
CA VAL A 556 -22.63 -7.65 -20.97
C VAL A 556 -21.48 -8.55 -21.45
N PRO A 557 -20.80 -8.32 -22.60
CA PRO A 557 -19.76 -9.25 -23.07
C PRO A 557 -18.48 -9.28 -22.22
N VAL A 558 -18.29 -8.34 -21.30
CA VAL A 558 -17.13 -8.31 -20.39
C VAL A 558 -17.25 -9.39 -19.32
N ALA A 559 -18.48 -9.73 -18.91
CA ALA A 559 -18.78 -10.84 -17.99
C ALA A 559 -18.79 -12.23 -18.66
N HIS A 560 -18.42 -12.34 -19.93
CA HIS A 560 -18.47 -13.60 -20.71
C HIS A 560 -17.13 -13.93 -21.39
N ARG A 561 -16.01 -13.41 -20.87
CA ARG A 561 -14.64 -13.69 -21.34
C ARG A 561 -13.71 -13.94 -20.17
#